data_AF-A0A415SZ81-F1
#
_entry.id   AF-A0A415SZ81-F1
#
_cell.length_a   1.000
_cell.length_b   1.000
_cell.length_c   1.000
_cell.angle_alpha   90.00
_cell.angle_beta   90.00
_cell.angle_gamma   90.00
#
_symmetry.space_group_name_H-M   'P 1'
#
loop_
_entity.id
_entity.type
_entity.pdbx_description
1 polymer ?
#
loop_
_entity_poly.entity_id
_entity_poly.type
_entity_poly.pdbx_seq_one_letter_code
_entity_poly.pdbx_strand_id
1 'polypeptide(L)'
;MIKFFFDAMYYQFFIYNRDKFKLEDPHERTILLFCGILFLPIIALIYPLIKENFNYDLPFIFFVPIFYILYYFLNRYYVRKGIEIIREKPLLFKSQRLSFIISWMVYPFLAVLLYFMITHRHWLKII
;
A
#
# COMPACT_ATOMS: atom_id res chain seq x y z
N MET A 1 -8.70 -14.76 -6.10
CA MET A 1 -8.03 -13.91 -7.10
C MET A 1 -7.32 -12.73 -6.46
N ILE A 2 -8.02 -11.85 -5.73
CA ILE A 2 -7.44 -10.67 -5.06
C ILE A 2 -6.32 -11.05 -4.07
N LYS A 3 -6.55 -12.03 -3.20
CA LYS A 3 -5.54 -12.54 -2.26
C LYS A 3 -4.23 -12.95 -2.96
N PHE A 4 -4.33 -13.74 -4.03
CA PHE A 4 -3.17 -14.18 -4.82
C PHE A 4 -2.41 -13.00 -5.43
N PHE A 5 -3.13 -11.97 -5.90
CA PHE A 5 -2.50 -10.76 -6.42
C PHE A 5 -1.69 -10.03 -5.34
N PHE A 6 -2.26 -9.86 -4.14
CA PHE A 6 -1.53 -9.27 -3.00
C PHE A 6 -0.32 -10.11 -2.59
N ASP A 7 -0.46 -11.43 -2.50
CA ASP A 7 0.64 -12.34 -2.16
C ASP A 7 1.77 -12.29 -3.23
N ALA A 8 1.40 -12.22 -4.52
CA ALA A 8 2.33 -12.05 -5.63
C ALA A 8 3.06 -10.69 -5.56
N MET A 9 2.35 -9.59 -5.34
CA MET A 9 2.97 -8.28 -5.15
C MET A 9 3.91 -8.27 -3.95
N TYR A 10 3.49 -8.88 -2.83
CA TYR A 10 4.29 -8.99 -1.62
C TYR A 10 5.61 -9.70 -1.91
N TYR A 11 5.53 -10.84 -2.58
CA TYR A 11 6.70 -11.59 -3.00
C TYR A 11 7.65 -10.77 -3.90
N GLN A 12 7.12 -10.04 -4.88
CA GLN A 12 7.94 -9.24 -5.80
C GLN A 12 8.63 -8.07 -5.08
N PHE A 13 7.91 -7.35 -4.21
CA PHE A 13 8.52 -6.29 -3.41
C PHE A 13 9.52 -6.85 -2.40
N PHE A 14 9.24 -7.99 -1.77
CA PHE A 14 10.18 -8.66 -0.89
C PHE A 14 11.48 -9.02 -1.61
N ILE A 15 11.41 -9.64 -2.79
CA ILE A 15 12.60 -9.98 -3.58
C ILE A 15 13.37 -8.76 -4.02
N TYR A 16 12.70 -7.67 -4.38
CA TYR A 16 13.39 -6.44 -4.75
C TYR A 16 14.08 -5.77 -3.55
N ASN A 17 13.42 -5.76 -2.39
CA ASN A 17 13.89 -5.06 -1.20
C ASN A 17 14.96 -5.84 -0.42
N ARG A 18 14.87 -7.18 -0.36
CA ARG A 18 15.86 -8.02 0.35
C ARG A 18 17.29 -7.78 -0.11
N ASP A 19 17.49 -7.48 -1.40
CA ASP A 19 18.82 -7.30 -1.97
C ASP A 19 19.34 -5.88 -1.75
N LYS A 20 18.44 -4.91 -1.51
CA LYS A 20 18.76 -3.50 -1.29
C LYS A 20 18.94 -3.13 0.19
N PHE A 21 18.20 -3.78 1.09
CA PHE A 21 18.17 -3.44 2.52
C PHE A 21 18.90 -4.50 3.37
N LYS A 22 20.22 -4.61 3.18
CA LYS A 22 21.04 -5.64 3.87
C LYS A 22 21.10 -5.49 5.39
N LEU A 23 20.78 -4.32 5.93
CA LEU A 23 20.89 -3.98 7.37
C LEU A 23 19.54 -4.01 8.10
N GLU A 24 18.43 -4.19 7.39
CA GLU A 24 17.08 -4.08 7.95
C GLU A 24 16.30 -5.37 7.65
N ASP A 25 15.30 -5.68 8.47
CA ASP A 25 14.47 -6.85 8.22
C ASP A 25 13.67 -6.67 6.91
N PRO A 26 13.86 -7.54 5.90
CA PRO A 26 13.24 -7.36 4.60
C PRO A 26 11.73 -7.59 4.62
N HIS A 27 11.20 -8.34 5.60
CA HIS A 27 9.77 -8.49 5.78
C HIS A 27 9.16 -7.19 6.30
N GLU A 28 9.73 -6.63 7.36
CA GLU A 28 9.27 -5.37 7.93
C GLU A 28 9.28 -4.24 6.89
N ARG A 29 10.36 -4.12 6.11
CA ARG A 29 10.46 -3.11 5.04
C ARG A 29 9.41 -3.30 3.96
N THR A 30 9.16 -4.54 3.56
CA THR A 30 8.11 -4.84 2.57
C THR A 30 6.74 -4.49 3.13
N ILE A 31 6.47 -4.80 4.40
CA ILE A 31 5.20 -4.49 5.07
C ILE A 31 4.99 -2.97 5.18
N LEU A 32 6.03 -2.21 5.54
CA LEU A 32 5.98 -0.74 5.59
C LEU A 32 5.68 -0.14 4.22
N LEU A 33 6.26 -0.68 3.15
CA LEU A 33 6.02 -0.23 1.79
C LEU A 33 4.56 -0.50 1.37
N PHE A 34 4.02 -1.68 1.68
CA PHE A 34 2.58 -1.97 1.50
C PHE A 34 1.70 -1.02 2.29
N CYS A 35 2.06 -0.77 3.56
CA CYS A 35 1.33 0.15 4.43
C CYS A 35 1.29 1.54 3.81
N GLY A 36 2.42 2.07 3.33
CA GLY A 36 2.49 3.38 2.68
C GLY A 36 1.61 3.47 1.42
N ILE A 37 1.66 2.45 0.55
CA ILE A 37 0.84 2.40 -0.68
C ILE A 37 -0.65 2.45 -0.35
N LEU A 38 -1.09 1.74 0.70
CA LEU A 38 -2.50 1.70 1.11
C LEU A 38 -2.91 2.95 1.89
N PHE A 39 -1.99 3.55 2.64
CA PHE A 39 -2.26 4.70 3.50
C PHE A 39 -2.42 6.02 2.73
N LEU A 40 -1.62 6.22 1.69
CA LEU A 40 -1.69 7.39 0.81
C LEU A 40 -3.11 7.69 0.28
N PRO A 41 -3.84 6.74 -0.34
CA PRO A 41 -5.19 7.00 -0.81
C PRO A 41 -6.17 7.22 0.34
N ILE A 42 -5.97 6.60 1.51
CA ILE A 42 -6.81 6.85 2.70
C ILE A 42 -6.71 8.32 3.12
N ILE A 43 -5.50 8.87 3.23
CA ILE A 43 -5.31 10.29 3.55
C ILE A 43 -5.89 11.18 2.46
N ALA A 44 -5.60 10.87 1.20
CA ALA A 44 -6.07 11.64 0.05
C ALA A 44 -7.60 11.65 -0.09
N LEU A 45 -8.31 10.72 0.56
CA LEU A 45 -9.77 10.70 0.63
C LEU A 45 -10.29 11.44 1.87
N ILE A 46 -9.79 11.07 3.04
CA ILE A 46 -10.30 11.57 4.33
C ILE A 46 -10.01 13.06 4.50
N TYR A 47 -8.83 13.52 4.11
CA TYR A 47 -8.44 14.91 4.30
C TYR A 47 -9.34 15.86 3.49
N PRO A 48 -9.53 15.68 2.16
CA PRO A 48 -10.47 16.52 1.41
C PRO A 48 -11.92 16.34 1.86
N LEU A 49 -12.34 15.12 2.23
CA LEU A 49 -13.71 14.90 2.71
C LEU A 49 -14.03 15.74 3.95
N ILE A 50 -13.11 15.82 4.92
CA ILE A 50 -13.30 16.65 6.11
C ILE A 50 -13.25 18.14 5.74
N LYS A 51 -12.29 18.53 4.90
CA LYS A 51 -12.10 19.93 4.50
C LYS A 51 -13.31 20.47 3.72
N GLU A 52 -13.82 19.73 2.74
CA GLU A 52 -14.89 20.20 1.86
C GLU A 52 -16.27 20.18 2.54
N ASN A 53 -16.51 19.30 3.52
CA ASN A 53 -17.81 19.21 4.22
C ASN A 53 -17.87 20.02 5.52
N PHE A 54 -16.76 20.16 6.24
CA PHE A 54 -16.74 20.82 7.56
C PHE A 54 -15.90 22.10 7.59
N ASN A 55 -15.26 22.45 6.48
CA ASN A 55 -14.32 23.58 6.39
C ASN A 55 -13.23 23.54 7.49
N TYR A 56 -12.76 22.32 7.82
CA TYR A 56 -11.80 22.08 8.87
C TYR A 56 -10.50 21.50 8.30
N ASP A 57 -9.38 22.15 8.59
CA ASP A 57 -8.05 21.67 8.21
C ASP A 57 -7.55 20.64 9.24
N LEU A 58 -7.76 19.35 8.94
CA LEU A 58 -7.38 18.25 9.82
C LEU A 58 -5.84 18.18 10.01
N PRO A 59 -5.33 18.31 11.25
CA PRO A 59 -3.91 18.15 11.53
C PRO A 59 -3.39 16.74 11.18
N PHE A 60 -2.17 16.64 10.66
CA PHE A 60 -1.61 15.36 10.22
C PHE A 60 -1.48 14.31 11.34
N ILE A 61 -1.35 14.75 12.60
CA ILE A 61 -1.21 13.87 13.77
C ILE A 61 -2.39 12.88 13.91
N PHE A 62 -3.58 13.23 13.43
CA PHE A 62 -4.75 12.34 13.44
C PHE A 62 -4.61 11.12 12.54
N PHE A 63 -3.71 11.16 11.55
CA PHE A 63 -3.44 10.02 10.68
C PHE A 63 -2.42 9.03 11.28
N VAL A 64 -1.67 9.43 12.30
CA VAL A 64 -0.65 8.56 12.95
C VAL A 64 -1.29 7.32 13.58
N PRO A 65 -2.39 7.41 14.36
CA PRO A 65 -3.08 6.21 14.86
C PRO A 65 -3.60 5.31 13.74
N ILE A 66 -4.12 5.90 12.65
CA ILE A 66 -4.64 5.16 11.49
C ILE A 66 -3.51 4.36 10.83
N PHE A 67 -2.35 4.99 10.62
CA PHE A 67 -1.16 4.33 10.08
C PHE A 67 -0.71 3.18 11.00
N TYR A 68 -0.65 3.43 12.30
CA TYR A 68 -0.21 2.42 13.28
C TYR A 68 -1.15 1.21 13.29
N ILE A 69 -2.46 1.43 13.27
CA ILE A 69 -3.47 0.36 13.20
C ILE A 69 -3.30 -0.44 11.90
N LEU A 70 -3.16 0.24 10.75
CA LEU A 70 -2.94 -0.40 9.46
C LEU A 70 -1.66 -1.25 9.45
N TYR A 71 -0.57 -0.69 9.96
CA TYR A 71 0.71 -1.38 10.10
C TYR A 71 0.58 -2.62 10.98
N TYR A 72 -0.07 -2.50 12.14
CA TYR A 72 -0.28 -3.62 13.06
C TYR A 72 -1.00 -4.80 12.40
N PHE A 73 -2.07 -4.52 11.64
CA PHE A 73 -2.82 -5.57 10.93
C PHE A 73 -1.99 -6.22 9.81
N LEU A 74 -1.30 -5.42 9.00
CA LEU A 74 -0.47 -5.93 7.92
C LEU A 74 0.72 -6.74 8.46
N ASN A 75 1.36 -6.25 9.52
CA ASN A 75 2.46 -6.93 10.18
C ASN A 75 2.01 -8.30 10.71
N ARG A 76 0.91 -8.35 11.46
CA ARG A 76 0.37 -9.61 11.99
C ARG A 76 0.03 -10.63 10.89
N TYR A 77 -0.47 -10.17 9.74
CA TYR A 77 -0.79 -11.02 8.60
C TYR A 77 0.48 -11.54 7.92
N TYR A 78 1.40 -10.65 7.53
CA TYR A 78 2.56 -10.99 6.70
C TYR A 78 3.75 -11.54 7.48
N VAL A 79 3.87 -11.36 8.79
CA VAL A 79 4.92 -12.04 9.58
C VAL A 79 4.69 -13.55 9.59
N ARG A 80 3.44 -14.00 9.75
CA ARG A 80 3.11 -15.44 9.73
C ARG A 80 3.11 -16.00 8.31
N LYS A 81 2.52 -15.28 7.36
CA LYS A 81 2.39 -15.75 5.97
C LYS A 81 3.55 -15.44 5.06
N GLY A 82 4.40 -14.48 5.38
CA GLY A 82 5.48 -14.05 4.51
C GLY A 82 6.42 -15.20 4.17
N ILE A 83 6.68 -16.07 5.14
CA ILE A 83 7.49 -17.28 4.95
C ILE A 83 6.81 -18.25 3.96
N GLU A 84 5.50 -18.47 4.10
CA GLU A 84 4.71 -19.32 3.19
C GLU A 84 4.74 -18.74 1.77
N ILE A 85 4.48 -17.44 1.62
CA ILE A 85 4.48 -16.73 0.34
C ILE A 85 5.84 -16.81 -0.36
N ILE A 86 6.95 -16.68 0.38
CA ILE A 86 8.30 -16.82 -0.17
C ILE A 86 8.57 -18.24 -0.66
N ARG A 87 8.05 -19.26 0.04
CA ARG A 87 8.18 -20.67 -0.37
C ARG A 87 7.34 -20.97 -1.61
N GLU A 88 6.11 -20.50 -1.65
CA GLU A 88 5.18 -20.70 -2.76
C GLU A 88 5.60 -19.96 -4.03
N LYS A 89 6.32 -18.84 -3.89
CA LYS A 89 6.76 -17.98 -5.00
C LYS A 89 5.61 -17.66 -5.96
N PRO A 90 4.55 -16.98 -5.49
CA PRO A 90 3.40 -16.69 -6.33
C PRO A 90 3.81 -15.74 -7.46
N LEU A 91 3.83 -16.28 -8.68
CA LEU A 91 4.14 -15.54 -9.90
C LEU A 91 2.87 -15.28 -10.71
N LEU A 92 2.62 -14.02 -11.02
CA LEU A 92 1.66 -13.63 -12.05
C LEU A 92 2.11 -14.18 -13.40
N PHE A 93 1.18 -14.83 -14.11
CA PHE A 93 1.43 -15.45 -15.41
C PHE A 93 2.63 -16.42 -15.45
N LYS A 94 3.01 -17.00 -14.30
CA LYS A 94 4.18 -17.88 -14.15
C LYS A 94 5.51 -17.26 -14.62
N SER A 95 5.61 -15.92 -14.70
CA SER A 95 6.80 -15.22 -15.17
C SER A 95 7.27 -14.20 -14.14
N GLN A 96 8.54 -14.32 -13.72
CA GLN A 96 9.14 -13.40 -12.76
C GLN A 96 9.19 -11.96 -13.31
N ARG A 97 9.56 -11.80 -14.59
CA ARG A 97 9.65 -10.48 -15.24
C ARG A 97 8.28 -9.80 -15.32
N LEU A 98 7.24 -10.53 -15.72
CA LEU A 98 5.89 -9.98 -15.80
C LEU A 98 5.33 -9.66 -14.40
N SER A 99 5.55 -10.56 -13.44
CA SER A 99 5.15 -10.33 -12.04
C SER A 99 5.77 -9.06 -11.48
N PHE A 100 7.06 -8.87 -11.74
CA PHE A 100 7.78 -7.67 -11.35
C PHE A 100 7.15 -6.44 -12.00
N ILE A 101 7.05 -6.39 -13.33
CA ILE A 101 6.48 -5.25 -14.08
C ILE A 101 5.10 -4.89 -13.52
N ILE A 102 4.20 -5.86 -13.38
CA ILE A 102 2.83 -5.62 -12.90
C ILE A 102 2.83 -5.10 -11.45
N SER A 103 3.68 -5.64 -10.58
CA SER A 103 3.79 -5.15 -9.20
C SER A 103 4.23 -3.68 -9.15
N TRP A 104 5.14 -3.28 -10.04
CA TRP A 104 5.59 -1.89 -10.17
C TRP A 104 4.54 -0.96 -10.78
N MET A 105 3.61 -1.47 -11.58
CA MET A 105 2.50 -0.67 -12.11
C MET A 105 1.59 -0.13 -11.00
N VAL A 106 1.65 -0.66 -9.77
CA VAL A 106 0.88 -0.09 -8.66
C VAL A 106 1.22 1.37 -8.40
N TYR A 107 2.47 1.81 -8.65
CA TYR A 107 2.88 3.20 -8.46
C TYR A 107 2.22 4.17 -9.45
N PRO A 108 2.30 3.97 -10.79
CA PRO A 108 1.59 4.83 -11.72
C PRO A 108 0.06 4.75 -11.54
N PHE A 109 -0.50 3.58 -11.23
CA PHE A 109 -1.93 3.48 -10.90
C PHE A 109 -2.28 4.31 -9.65
N LEU A 110 -1.46 4.24 -8.61
CA LEU A 110 -1.63 5.05 -7.41
C LEU A 110 -1.52 6.54 -7.72
N ALA A 111 -0.56 6.96 -8.55
CA ALA A 111 -0.41 8.36 -8.95
C ALA A 111 -1.64 8.88 -9.70
N VAL A 112 -2.18 8.10 -10.66
CA VAL A 112 -3.41 8.43 -11.38
C VAL A 112 -4.60 8.50 -10.43
N LEU A 113 -4.72 7.54 -9.52
CA LEU A 113 -5.77 7.52 -8.49
C LEU A 113 -5.72 8.77 -7.62
N LEU A 114 -4.54 9.09 -7.07
CA LEU A 114 -4.34 10.27 -6.22
C LEU A 114 -4.62 11.56 -7.00
N TYR A 115 -4.13 11.68 -8.23
CA TYR A 115 -4.43 12.81 -9.10
C TYR A 115 -5.93 12.98 -9.32
N PHE A 116 -6.63 11.88 -9.62
CA PHE A 116 -8.07 11.89 -9.82
C PHE A 116 -8.80 12.35 -8.55
N MET A 117 -8.44 11.81 -7.38
CA MET A 117 -9.03 12.15 -6.09
C MET A 117 -8.82 13.63 -5.72
N ILE A 118 -7.62 14.17 -5.95
CA ILE A 118 -7.31 15.57 -5.67
C ILE A 118 -8.06 16.51 -6.62
N THR A 119 -8.13 16.15 -7.90
CA THR A 119 -8.79 16.94 -8.95
C THR A 119 -10.30 16.97 -8.77
N HIS A 120 -10.89 15.82 -8.46
CA HIS A 120 -12.34 15.64 -8.29
C HIS A 120 -12.77 15.74 -6.83
N ARG A 121 -11.95 16.33 -5.95
CA ARG A 121 -12.26 16.44 -4.52
C ARG A 121 -13.60 17.12 -4.23
N HIS A 122 -14.04 18.01 -5.12
CA HIS A 122 -15.31 18.70 -5.03
C HIS A 122 -16.53 17.76 -5.11
N TRP A 123 -16.38 16.56 -5.67
CA TRP A 123 -17.42 15.51 -5.66
C TRP A 123 -17.64 14.91 -4.27
N LEU A 124 -16.71 15.12 -3.33
CA LEU A 124 -16.83 14.64 -1.95
C LEU A 124 -17.70 15.55 -1.09
N LYS A 125 -18.22 16.66 -1.63
CA LYS A 125 -19.15 17.54 -0.94
C LYS A 125 -20.53 16.86 -0.88
N ILE A 126 -20.93 16.45 0.31
CA ILE A 126 -22.18 15.76 0.60
C ILE A 126 -23.21 16.73 1.21
N ILE A 127 -22.73 17.76 1.91
CA ILE A 127 -23.51 18.83 2.57
C ILE A 127 -23.31 20.13 1.80
#